data_AF-A0A1Y6ETH8-F1
#
_entry.id   AF-A0A1Y6ETH8-F1
#
_cell.length_a   1.000
_cell.length_b   1.000
_cell.length_c   1.000
_cell.angle_alpha   90.00
_cell.angle_beta   90.00
_cell.angle_gamma   90.00
#
_symmetry.space_group_name_H-M   'P 1'
#
loop_
_entity.id
_entity.type
_entity.pdbx_description
1 polymer ?
#
loop_
_entity_poly.entity_id
_entity_poly.type
_entity_poly.pdbx_seq_one_letter_code
_entity_poly.pdbx_strand_id
1 'polypeptide(L)' 'MTTRKIDFKALTIKDYAVAVVYVVLATFVVTGAEMVFGFTLPSFVASAVGAAIGVAAWIIFLLKRNS' A
#
# COMPACT_ATOMS: atom_id res chain seq x y z
N MET A 1 19.01 15.32 -2.32
CA MET A 1 18.02 14.28 -2.65
C MET A 1 18.75 13.11 -3.27
N THR A 2 19.14 12.12 -2.49
CA THR A 2 19.73 10.89 -3.04
C THR A 2 18.65 10.18 -3.83
N THR A 3 18.83 10.08 -5.14
CA THR A 3 18.00 9.28 -6.04
C THR A 3 18.16 7.80 -5.66
N ARG A 4 17.44 7.37 -4.61
CA ARG A 4 17.38 5.98 -4.19
C ARG A 4 16.62 5.22 -5.25
N LYS A 5 17.34 4.51 -6.12
CA LYS A 5 16.74 3.67 -7.14
C LYS A 5 16.19 2.40 -6.47
N ILE A 6 14.90 2.14 -6.63
CA ILE A 6 14.30 0.86 -6.28
C ILE A 6 14.65 -0.10 -7.42
N ASP A 7 15.46 -1.12 -7.13
CA ASP A 7 15.73 -2.18 -8.10
C ASP A 7 14.64 -3.24 -7.99
N PHE A 8 13.64 -3.16 -8.87
CA PHE A 8 12.55 -4.13 -8.92
C PHE A 8 13.02 -5.54 -9.31
N LYS A 9 14.19 -5.68 -9.92
CA LYS A 9 14.76 -6.99 -10.31
C LYS A 9 15.37 -7.74 -9.13
N ALA A 10 15.75 -7.02 -8.07
CA ALA A 10 16.28 -7.57 -6.83
C ALA A 10 15.21 -7.91 -5.79
N LEU A 11 13.92 -7.70 -6.10
CA LEU A 11 12.84 -8.03 -5.18
C LEU A 11 12.67 -9.55 -5.02
N THR A 12 12.59 -9.98 -3.77
CA THR A 12 12.32 -11.38 -3.44
C THR A 12 10.82 -11.63 -3.31
N ILE A 13 10.38 -12.90 -3.37
CA ILE A 13 8.98 -13.29 -3.13
C ILE A 13 8.46 -12.76 -1.79
N LYS A 14 9.33 -12.67 -0.76
CA LYS A 14 8.97 -12.12 0.55
C LYS A 14 8.56 -10.64 0.46
N ASP A 15 9.19 -9.87 -0.41
CA ASP A 15 8.90 -8.44 -0.58
C ASP A 15 7.55 -8.21 -1.25
N TYR A 16 7.17 -9.10 -2.17
CA TYR A 16 5.84 -9.11 -2.76
C TYR A 16 4.77 -9.55 -1.76
N ALA A 17 5.07 -10.52 -0.88
CA ALA A 17 4.15 -10.88 0.20
C ALA A 17 3.88 -9.70 1.14
N VAL A 18 4.91 -8.91 1.46
CA VAL A 18 4.76 -7.66 2.23
C VAL A 18 3.91 -6.63 1.49
N ALA A 19 4.02 -6.53 0.17
CA ALA A 19 3.15 -5.67 -0.65
C ALA A 19 1.67 -6.04 -0.47
N VAL A 20 1.35 -7.33 -0.54
CA VAL A 20 -0.02 -7.83 -0.36
C VAL A 20 -0.55 -7.49 1.03
N VAL A 21 0.26 -7.66 2.07
CA VAL A 21 -0.13 -7.28 3.45
C VAL A 21 -0.44 -5.80 3.55
N TYR A 22 0.40 -4.92 2.99
CA TYR A 22 0.13 -3.48 3.01
C TYR A 22 -1.14 -3.09 2.25
N VAL A 23 -1.40 -3.72 1.10
CA VAL A 23 -2.63 -3.50 0.33
C VAL A 23 -3.86 -3.92 1.12
N VAL A 24 -3.85 -5.12 1.71
CA VAL A 24 -4.97 -5.60 2.52
C VAL A 24 -5.21 -4.69 3.73
N LEU A 25 -4.16 -4.33 4.46
CA LEU A 25 -4.27 -3.42 5.61
C LEU A 25 -4.81 -2.05 5.19
N ALA A 26 -4.33 -1.48 4.08
CA ALA A 26 -4.81 -0.19 3.60
C ALA A 26 -6.29 -0.23 3.22
N THR A 27 -6.76 -1.31 2.58
CA THR A 27 -8.18 -1.51 2.31
C THR A 27 -8.99 -1.58 3.61
N PHE A 28 -8.51 -2.32 4.63
CA PHE A 28 -9.15 -2.35 5.94
C PHE A 28 -9.24 -0.97 6.60
N VAL A 29 -8.19 -0.16 6.48
CA VAL A 29 -8.18 1.22 7.01
C VAL A 29 -9.21 2.08 6.29
N VAL A 30 -9.32 1.97 4.96
CA VAL A 30 -10.32 2.72 4.17
C VAL A 30 -11.74 2.30 4.58
N THR A 31 -12.01 1.01 4.67
CA THR A 31 -13.32 0.51 5.11
C THR A 31 -13.64 0.90 6.56
N GLY A 32 -12.65 0.87 7.44
CA GLY A 32 -12.80 1.37 8.82
C GLY A 32 -13.11 2.87 8.85
N ALA A 33 -12.47 3.66 7.99
CA ALA A 33 -12.73 5.09 7.88
C ALA A 33 -14.16 5.37 7.37
N GLU A 34 -14.65 4.61 6.39
CA GLU A 34 -16.06 4.72 5.93
C GLU A 34 -17.05 4.52 7.09
N MET A 35 -16.80 3.53 7.95
CA MET A 35 -17.63 3.26 9.14
C MET A 35 -17.56 4.38 10.18
N VAL A 36 -16.38 4.99 10.38
CA VAL A 36 -16.17 6.03 11.41
C VAL A 36 -16.71 7.39 10.96
N PHE A 37 -16.51 7.75 9.69
CA PHE A 37 -16.88 9.07 9.16
C PHE A 37 -18.27 9.09 8.52
N GLY A 38 -18.95 7.95 8.42
CA GLY A 38 -20.34 7.86 7.97
C GLY A 38 -20.54 8.18 6.48
N PHE A 39 -19.50 8.01 5.66
CA PHE A 39 -19.60 8.10 4.20
C PHE A 39 -19.38 6.73 3.57
N THR A 40 -20.08 6.48 2.46
CA THR A 40 -19.96 5.23 1.70
C THR A 40 -19.37 5.55 0.35
N LEU A 41 -18.18 5.04 0.06
CA LEU A 41 -17.64 5.05 -1.28
C LEU A 41 -18.22 3.87 -2.06
N PRO A 42 -18.41 4.00 -3.38
CA PRO A 42 -18.63 2.83 -4.22
C PRO A 42 -17.51 1.81 -4.01
N SER A 43 -17.83 0.53 -3.96
CA SER A 43 -16.89 -0.55 -3.62
C SER A 43 -15.63 -0.56 -4.48
N PHE A 44 -15.75 -0.19 -5.75
CA PHE A 44 -14.60 -0.06 -6.66
C PHE A 44 -13.68 1.12 -6.28
N VAL A 45 -14.23 2.22 -5.77
CA VAL A 45 -13.46 3.39 -5.33
C VAL A 45 -12.74 3.08 -4.03
N ALA A 46 -13.43 2.50 -3.05
CA ALA A 46 -12.81 2.09 -1.78
C ALA A 46 -11.64 1.11 -2.01
N SER A 47 -11.85 0.13 -2.91
CA SER A 47 -10.81 -0.83 -3.29
C SER A 47 -9.63 -0.16 -4.00
N ALA A 48 -9.89 0.73 -4.97
CA ALA A 48 -8.84 1.46 -5.68
C ALA A 48 -8.02 2.36 -4.75
N VAL A 49 -8.68 3.04 -3.80
CA VAL A 49 -8.03 3.90 -2.80
C VAL A 49 -7.18 3.05 -1.85
N GLY A 50 -7.73 1.94 -1.34
CA GLY A 50 -6.98 1.00 -0.50
C GLY A 50 -5.75 0.44 -1.20
N ALA A 51 -5.90 0.01 -2.46
CA ALA A 51 -4.79 -0.47 -3.27
C ALA A 51 -3.72 0.62 -3.52
N ALA A 52 -4.13 1.85 -3.87
CA ALA A 52 -3.20 2.95 -4.09
C ALA A 52 -2.40 3.29 -2.82
N ILE A 53 -3.07 3.35 -1.66
CA ILE A 53 -2.44 3.61 -0.37
C ILE A 53 -1.48 2.47 0.00
N GLY A 54 -1.90 1.22 -0.18
CA GLY A 54 -1.07 0.04 0.11
C GLY A 54 0.18 -0.05 -0.76
N VAL A 55 0.05 0.22 -2.05
CA VAL A 55 1.19 0.27 -2.98
C VAL A 55 2.14 1.42 -2.61
N ALA A 56 1.62 2.61 -2.27
CA ALA A 56 2.44 3.72 -1.82
C ALA A 56 3.21 3.39 -0.52
N ALA A 57 2.54 2.76 0.45
CA ALA A 57 3.16 2.32 1.70
C ALA A 57 4.25 1.28 1.46
N TRP A 58 4.03 0.34 0.54
CA TRP A 58 5.03 -0.64 0.15
C TRP A 58 6.25 -0.01 -0.53
N ILE A 59 6.05 0.96 -1.43
CA ILE A 59 7.15 1.71 -2.07
C ILE A 59 7.99 2.43 -1.01
N ILE A 60 7.36 3.09 -0.03
CA ILE A 60 8.06 3.73 1.08
C ILE A 60 8.84 2.72 1.91
N PHE A 61 8.25 1.55 2.18
CA PHE A 61 8.93 0.45 2.87
C PHE A 61 10.19 0.00 2.10
N LEU A 62 10.09 -0.19 0.79
CA LEU A 62 11.24 -0.57 -0.05
C LEU A 62 12.34 0.51 -0.05
N LEU A 63 11.97 1.79 -0.11
CA LEU A 63 12.91 2.92 -0.03
C LEU A 63 13.62 3.01 1.32
N LYS A 64 12.98 2.58 2.40
CA LYS A 64 13.56 2.54 3.74
C LYS A 64 14.44 1.31 3.95
N ARG A 65 14.09 0.16 3.35
CA ARG A 65 14.88 -1.08 3.41
C ARG A 65 16.22 -0.97 2.70
N ASN A 66 16.27 -0.26 1.56
CA ASN A 66 17.51 -0.01 0.81
C ASN A 66 18.36 1.13 1.40
N SER A 67 18.08 1.58 2.62
CA SER A 67 18.75 2.70 3.30
C SER A 67 19.76 2.25 4.35
#